data_AF-A0A2V3WGT0-F1
#
_entry.id   AF-A0A2V3WGT0-F1
#
_cell.length_a   1.000
_cell.length_b   1.000
_cell.length_c   1.000
_cell.angle_alpha   90.00
_cell.angle_beta   90.00
_cell.angle_gamma   90.00
#
_symmetry.space_group_name_H-M   'P 1'
#
loop_
_entity.id
_entity.type
_entity.pdbx_description
1 polymer ?
#
loop_
_entity_poly.entity_id
_entity_poly.type
_entity_poly.pdbx_seq_one_letter_code
_entity_poly.pdbx_strand_id
1 'polypeptide(L)'
;MNKVLNENLSFEDFVNKLRQEYEYHKNGGTEYRQETARLSLDVAMEVKEVKPFLNPLSSKKLVLKHLPLLDNHRKDDVAKMLRVLAKSMYLENNTTNEVKEYVDRKMKNKMKLFIR
;
A
#
# COMPACT_ATOMS: atom_id res chain seq x y z
N MET A 1 -28.54 7.98 -1.67
CA MET A 1 -27.44 8.96 -1.48
C MET A 1 -26.23 8.45 -2.26
N ASN A 2 -25.88 9.11 -3.38
CA ASN A 2 -24.64 8.83 -4.10
C ASN A 2 -23.50 9.44 -3.29
N LYS A 3 -22.72 8.61 -2.60
CA LYS A 3 -21.51 9.04 -1.89
C LYS A 3 -20.49 9.40 -2.96
N VAL A 4 -20.26 10.70 -3.18
CA VAL A 4 -19.17 11.18 -4.04
C VAL A 4 -17.87 10.73 -3.38
N LEU A 5 -17.21 9.74 -3.99
CA LEU A 5 -15.93 9.23 -3.54
C LEU A 5 -14.87 10.28 -3.87
N ASN A 6 -14.08 10.68 -2.87
CA ASN A 6 -12.97 11.59 -3.07
C ASN A 6 -11.79 10.78 -3.62
N GLU A 7 -11.63 10.82 -4.95
CA GLU A 7 -10.56 10.12 -5.66
C GLU A 7 -9.22 10.87 -5.67
N ASN A 8 -9.13 12.03 -5.01
CA ASN A 8 -7.89 12.79 -4.94
C ASN A 8 -6.93 12.12 -3.96
N LEU A 9 -6.19 11.14 -4.46
CA LEU A 9 -5.02 10.56 -3.81
C LEU A 9 -3.81 11.43 -4.10
N SER A 10 -3.22 12.03 -3.06
CA SER A 10 -1.97 12.76 -3.18
C SER A 10 -0.82 11.80 -3.49
N PHE A 11 -0.08 12.08 -4.56
CA PHE A 11 1.14 11.34 -4.89
C PHE A 11 2.21 11.54 -3.80
N GLU A 12 2.31 12.74 -3.24
CA GLU A 12 3.26 13.04 -2.17
C GLU A 12 2.98 12.20 -0.92
N ASP A 13 1.73 12.11 -0.49
CA ASP A 13 1.34 11.27 0.66
C ASP A 13 1.64 9.80 0.41
N PHE A 14 1.46 9.33 -0.83
CA PHE A 14 1.76 7.95 -1.22
C PHE A 14 3.26 7.66 -1.13
N VAL A 15 4.10 8.57 -1.64
CA VAL A 15 5.55 8.47 -1.53
C VAL A 15 5.98 8.53 -0.06
N ASN A 16 5.39 9.41 0.74
CA ASN A 16 5.69 9.50 2.17
C ASN A 16 5.36 8.21 2.92
N LYS A 17 4.22 7.56 2.62
CA LYS A 17 3.90 6.24 3.19
C LYS A 17 4.88 5.15 2.74
N LEU A 18 5.30 5.14 1.47
CA LEU A 18 6.32 4.20 0.99
C LEU A 18 7.68 4.41 1.69
N ARG A 19 8.08 5.66 1.92
CA ARG A 19 9.29 5.99 2.69
C ARG A 19 9.20 5.50 4.13
N GLN A 20 8.05 5.69 4.78
CA GLN A 20 7.81 5.16 6.13
C GLN A 20 7.93 3.63 6.16
N GLU A 21 7.36 2.93 5.18
CA GLU A 21 7.47 1.47 5.07
C GLU A 21 8.93 1.02 4.86
N TYR A 22 9.67 1.73 4.01
CA TYR A 22 11.10 1.48 3.79
C TYR A 22 11.92 1.67 5.07
N GLU A 23 11.75 2.79 5.78
CA GLU A 23 12.47 3.04 7.04
C GLU A 23 12.07 2.04 8.14
N TYR A 24 10.80 1.64 8.21
CA TYR A 24 10.35 0.60 9.13
C TYR A 24 11.08 -0.72 8.89
N HIS A 25 11.21 -1.14 7.63
CA HIS A 25 11.91 -2.37 7.28
C HIS A 25 13.43 -2.24 7.39
N LYS A 26 14.00 -1.06 7.17
CA LYS A 26 15.44 -0.82 7.39
C LYS A 26 15.85 -1.03 8.84
N ASN A 27 14.96 -0.73 9.79
CA ASN A 27 15.22 -0.81 11.23
C ASN A 27 14.84 -2.15 11.89
N GLY A 28 14.50 -3.19 11.11
CA GLY A 28 14.15 -4.50 11.69
C GLY A 28 13.57 -5.55 10.76
N GLY A 29 13.43 -5.26 9.46
CA GLY A 29 13.02 -6.20 8.43
C GLY A 29 14.20 -7.00 7.87
N THR A 30 13.90 -8.15 7.26
CA THR A 30 14.89 -8.92 6.49
C THR A 30 15.39 -8.12 5.28
N GLU A 31 16.59 -8.42 4.79
CA GLU A 31 17.12 -7.81 3.55
C GLU A 31 16.13 -7.92 2.39
N TYR A 32 15.44 -9.07 2.29
CA TYR A 32 14.36 -9.25 1.32
C TYR A 32 13.27 -8.18 1.50
N ARG A 33 12.75 -7.95 2.71
CA ARG A 33 11.69 -6.95 2.91
C ARG A 33 12.16 -5.52 2.67
N GLN A 34 13.39 -5.20 3.05
CA GLN A 34 14.01 -3.90 2.80
C GLN A 34 14.08 -3.63 1.29
N GLU A 35 14.54 -4.62 0.53
CA GLU A 35 14.66 -4.52 -0.93
C GLU A 35 13.28 -4.39 -1.61
N THR A 36 12.27 -5.13 -1.16
CA THR A 36 10.89 -4.97 -1.68
C THR A 36 10.36 -3.55 -1.44
N ALA A 37 10.60 -2.98 -0.26
CA ALA A 37 10.17 -1.62 0.05
C ALA A 37 10.90 -0.57 -0.77
N ARG A 38 12.23 -0.72 -0.93
CA ARG A 38 13.06 0.14 -1.78
C ARG A 38 12.55 0.12 -3.23
N LEU A 39 12.38 -1.07 -3.81
CA LEU A 39 11.89 -1.23 -5.17
C LEU A 39 10.47 -0.68 -5.37
N SER A 40 9.60 -0.82 -4.36
CA SER A 40 8.26 -0.24 -4.39
C SER A 40 8.31 1.29 -4.44
N LEU A 41 9.20 1.90 -3.65
CA LEU A 41 9.44 3.34 -3.69
C LEU A 41 9.97 3.78 -5.07
N ASP A 42 10.96 3.07 -5.62
CA ASP A 42 11.53 3.38 -6.95
C ASP A 42 10.45 3.35 -8.05
N VAL A 43 9.64 2.29 -8.09
CA VAL A 43 8.55 2.17 -9.08
C VAL A 43 7.53 3.31 -8.92
N ALA A 44 7.18 3.68 -7.69
CA ALA A 44 6.25 4.80 -7.47
C ALA A 44 6.84 6.14 -7.95
N MET A 45 8.13 6.38 -7.70
CA MET A 45 8.83 7.60 -8.12
C MET A 45 8.95 7.71 -9.65
N GLU A 46 9.04 6.59 -10.35
CA GLU A 46 9.03 6.54 -11.81
C GLU A 46 7.63 6.75 -12.40
N VAL A 47 6.61 6.12 -11.80
CA VAL A 47 5.22 6.19 -12.31
C VAL A 47 4.56 7.54 -12.03
N LYS A 48 4.89 8.20 -10.90
CA LYS A 48 4.38 9.53 -10.49
C LYS A 48 2.86 9.65 -10.37
N GLU A 49 2.16 8.52 -10.29
CA GLU A 49 0.70 8.46 -10.17
C GLU A 49 0.28 7.33 -9.22
N VAL A 50 -0.74 7.58 -8.38
CA VAL A 50 -1.23 6.59 -7.40
C VAL A 50 -2.32 5.70 -7.99
N LYS A 51 -3.21 6.27 -8.82
CA LYS A 51 -4.42 5.60 -9.33
C LYS A 51 -4.14 4.25 -10.01
N PRO A 52 -3.08 4.08 -10.83
CA PRO A 52 -2.79 2.80 -11.46
C PRO A 52 -2.57 1.64 -10.47
N PHE A 53 -2.09 1.93 -9.25
CA PHE A 53 -1.81 0.90 -8.24
C PHE A 53 -3.07 0.37 -7.54
N LEU A 54 -4.22 1.04 -7.65
CA LEU A 54 -5.49 0.55 -7.09
C LEU A 54 -5.98 -0.72 -7.79
N ASN A 55 -5.65 -0.87 -9.08
CA ASN A 55 -6.01 -2.02 -9.88
C ASN A 55 -4.89 -3.09 -9.84
N PRO A 56 -5.20 -4.36 -9.53
CA PRO A 56 -4.19 -5.43 -9.44
C PRO A 56 -3.42 -5.65 -10.75
N LEU A 57 -4.11 -5.68 -11.89
CA LEU A 57 -3.51 -5.95 -13.19
C LEU A 57 -2.63 -4.78 -13.64
N SER A 58 -3.10 -3.56 -13.42
CA SER A 58 -2.35 -2.34 -13.76
C SER A 58 -1.09 -2.20 -12.89
N SER A 59 -1.20 -2.43 -11.58
CA SER A 59 -0.05 -2.47 -10.66
C SER A 59 1.00 -3.48 -11.13
N LYS A 60 0.58 -4.72 -11.40
CA LYS A 60 1.49 -5.77 -11.87
C LYS A 60 2.13 -5.41 -13.22
N LYS A 61 1.37 -4.87 -14.17
CA LYS A 61 1.90 -4.44 -15.48
C LYS A 61 2.96 -3.34 -15.34
N LEU A 62 2.75 -2.37 -14.45
CA LEU A 62 3.74 -1.32 -14.17
C LEU A 62 5.00 -1.91 -13.56
N VAL A 63 4.87 -2.78 -12.55
CA VAL A 63 6.04 -3.42 -11.94
C VAL A 63 6.81 -4.27 -12.95
N LEU A 64 6.13 -5.05 -13.80
CA LEU A 64 6.77 -5.82 -14.87
C LEU A 64 7.55 -4.92 -15.85
N LYS A 65 6.99 -3.74 -16.18
CA LYS A 65 7.63 -2.77 -17.09
C LYS A 65 8.88 -2.14 -16.47
N HIS A 66 8.81 -1.76 -15.20
CA HIS A 66 9.89 -1.04 -14.52
C HIS A 66 10.97 -1.96 -13.92
N LEU A 67 10.63 -3.21 -13.59
CA LEU A 67 11.53 -4.19 -12.99
C LEU A 67 11.57 -5.50 -13.82
N PRO A 68 11.96 -5.47 -15.11
CA PRO A 68 11.83 -6.64 -15.99
C PRO A 68 12.74 -7.80 -15.59
N LEU A 69 13.91 -7.52 -15.01
CA LEU A 69 14.97 -8.51 -14.74
C LEU A 69 14.84 -9.25 -13.40
N LEU A 70 13.95 -8.81 -12.51
CA LEU A 70 13.76 -9.49 -11.23
C LEU A 70 13.03 -10.83 -11.39
N ASP A 71 12.99 -11.64 -10.34
CA ASP A 71 12.15 -12.84 -10.31
C ASP A 71 10.66 -12.48 -10.14
N ASN A 72 9.78 -13.42 -10.46
CA ASN A 72 8.33 -13.19 -10.41
C ASN A 72 7.79 -13.00 -8.98
N HIS A 73 8.39 -13.65 -7.98
CA HIS A 73 7.96 -13.49 -6.58
C HIS A 73 8.22 -12.07 -6.11
N ARG A 74 9.42 -11.55 -6.41
CA ARG A 74 9.78 -10.16 -6.09
C ARG A 74 8.84 -9.15 -6.75
N LYS A 75 8.55 -9.33 -8.03
CA LYS A 75 7.63 -8.44 -8.77
C LYS A 75 6.22 -8.48 -8.18
N ASP A 76 5.74 -9.66 -7.82
CA ASP A 76 4.42 -9.82 -7.20
C ASP A 76 4.36 -9.16 -5.81
N ASP A 77 5.42 -9.28 -5.01
CA ASP A 77 5.51 -8.63 -3.70
C ASP A 77 5.54 -7.10 -3.81
N VAL A 78 6.32 -6.55 -4.75
CA VAL A 78 6.36 -5.11 -5.03
C VAL A 78 4.98 -4.61 -5.49
N ALA A 79 4.35 -5.30 -6.44
CA ALA A 79 3.02 -4.95 -6.94
C ALA A 79 1.95 -5.00 -5.83
N LYS A 80 2.07 -5.96 -4.92
CA LYS A 80 1.20 -6.11 -3.76
C LYS A 80 1.40 -4.97 -2.76
N MET A 81 2.63 -4.61 -2.44
CA MET A 81 2.93 -3.52 -1.50
C MET A 81 2.37 -2.19 -2.00
N LEU A 82 2.68 -1.83 -3.26
CA LEU A 82 2.14 -0.64 -3.92
C LEU A 82 0.61 -0.58 -3.85
N ARG A 83 -0.04 -1.71 -4.17
CA ARG A 83 -1.51 -1.79 -4.15
C ARG A 83 -2.08 -1.69 -2.74
N VAL A 84 -1.47 -2.33 -1.75
CA VAL A 84 -1.96 -2.31 -0.36
C VAL A 84 -1.90 -0.89 0.18
N LEU A 85 -0.80 -0.18 -0.03
CA LEU A 85 -0.66 1.21 0.42
C LEU A 85 -1.62 2.15 -0.32
N ALA A 86 -1.74 2.05 -1.64
CA ALA A 86 -2.68 2.85 -2.43
C ALA A 86 -4.13 2.60 -1.99
N LYS A 87 -4.50 1.32 -1.74
CA LYS A 87 -5.83 0.97 -1.22
C LYS A 87 -6.06 1.47 0.20
N SER A 88 -5.05 1.41 1.08
CA SER A 88 -5.16 1.95 2.43
C SER A 88 -5.49 3.43 2.38
N MET A 89 -4.75 4.21 1.58
CA MET A 89 -5.01 5.63 1.39
C MET A 89 -6.40 5.89 0.81
N TYR A 90 -6.79 5.14 -0.21
CA TYR A 90 -8.11 5.28 -0.81
C TYR A 90 -9.22 5.05 0.21
N LEU A 91 -9.09 4.00 1.03
CA LEU A 91 -10.05 3.74 2.11
C LEU A 91 -10.00 4.82 3.17
N GLU A 92 -8.82 5.26 3.61
CA GLU A 92 -8.66 6.33 4.61
C GLU A 92 -9.36 7.63 4.17
N ASN A 93 -9.27 7.99 2.89
CA ASN A 93 -9.91 9.20 2.33
C ASN A 93 -11.42 9.06 2.11
N ASN A 94 -11.94 7.83 1.99
CA ASN A 94 -13.34 7.57 1.62
C ASN A 94 -14.17 6.94 2.75
N THR A 95 -13.54 6.59 3.88
CA THR A 95 -14.19 6.03 5.06
C THR A 95 -14.57 7.16 6.01
N THR A 96 -15.84 7.21 6.40
CA THR A 96 -16.31 8.15 7.42
C THR A 96 -15.75 7.77 8.79
N ASN A 97 -15.56 8.74 9.68
CA ASN A 97 -15.01 8.49 11.02
C ASN A 97 -15.81 7.43 11.79
N GLU A 98 -17.14 7.38 11.63
CA GLU A 98 -18.00 6.36 12.25
C GLU A 98 -17.66 4.92 11.82
N VAL A 99 -17.30 4.72 10.55
CA VAL A 99 -16.93 3.39 10.05
C VAL A 99 -15.53 3.01 10.53
N LYS A 100 -14.60 3.97 10.62
CA LYS A 100 -13.28 3.79 11.25
C LYS A 100 -13.43 3.33 12.69
N GLU A 101 -14.23 4.03 13.49
CA GLU A 101 -14.49 3.69 14.90
C GLU A 101 -15.19 2.34 15.07
N TYR A 102 -16.09 1.96 14.17
CA TYR A 102 -16.70 0.64 14.18
C TYR A 102 -15.69 -0.48 13.91
N VAL A 103 -14.83 -0.31 12.89
CA VAL A 103 -13.78 -1.29 12.57
C VAL A 103 -12.77 -1.41 13.71
N ASP A 104 -12.34 -0.29 14.30
CA ASP A 104 -11.41 -0.26 15.43
C ASP A 104 -11.97 -1.00 16.65
N ARG A 105 -13.26 -0.80 16.97
CA ARG A 105 -13.96 -1.55 18.02
C ARG A 105 -13.98 -3.05 17.74
N LYS A 106 -14.26 -3.45 16.50
CA LYS A 106 -14.34 -4.86 16.10
C LYS A 106 -12.96 -5.55 16.13
N MET A 107 -11.90 -4.85 15.71
CA MET A 107 -10.51 -5.34 15.76
C MET A 107 -10.04 -5.53 17.21
N LYS A 108 -10.29 -4.55 18.08
CA LYS A 108 -10.00 -4.65 19.52
C LYS A 108 -10.72 -5.83 20.18
N ASN A 109 -11.98 -6.08 19.81
CA ASN A 109 -12.74 -7.21 20.33
C ASN A 109 -12.21 -8.56 19.83
N LYS A 110 -11.72 -8.65 18.58
CA LYS A 110 -11.06 -9.86 18.07
C LYS A 110 -9.74 -10.17 18.79
N MET A 111 -8.91 -9.15 19.07
CA MET A 111 -7.69 -9.34 19.86
C MET A 111 -7.97 -9.85 21.27
N LYS A 112 -9.04 -9.38 21.93
CA LYS A 112 -9.43 -9.87 23.26
C LYS A 112 -9.85 -11.35 23.28
N LEU A 113 -10.36 -11.89 22.18
CA LEU A 113 -10.73 -13.31 22.07
C LEU A 113 -9.53 -14.25 21.85
N PHE A 114 -8.42 -13.73 21.33
CA PHE A 114 -7.19 -14.52 21.07
C PHE A 114 -6.20 -14.54 22.25
N ILE A 115 -6.46 -13.76 23.31
CA ILE A 115 -5.63 -13.70 24.53
C ILE A 115 -6.38 -14.38 25.71
N ARG A 116 -7.24 -15.36 25.43
CA ARG A 116 -7.89 -16.19 26.44
C ARG A 116 -7.45 -17.63 26.29
#